data_AF-A0AAV5USI8-F1
#
_entry.id   AF-A0AAV5USI8-F1
#
_cell.length_a   1.000
_cell.length_b   1.000
_cell.length_c   1.000
_cell.angle_alpha   90.00
_cell.angle_beta   90.00
_cell.angle_gamma   90.00
#
_symmetry.space_group_name_H-M   'P 1'
#
loop_
_entity.id
_entity.type
_entity.pdbx_description
1 polymer ?
#
loop_
_entity_poly.entity_id
_entity_poly.type
_entity_poly.pdbx_seq_one_letter_code
_entity_poly.pdbx_strand_id
1 'polypeptide(L)'
;MSTSSPLIVEDACKYLVVYPFSPLTASKSCALEDILQKLRIYYIKYFSFQSSSLVTLSPIFDLISIAVLLVSLWFTLQKFFWRKLEIGFNVFGFLLCLFTTFLLLLNHPASWSMYDNILYNHILLSLCWSFNVVWSTFHTMDTVSKLLIPGWGEATEEQEIEALEMHF
;
A
#
# COMPACT_ATOMS: atom_id res chain seq x y z
N MET A 1 -10.15 44.64 -3.07
CA MET A 1 -10.55 43.35 -2.46
C MET A 1 -10.39 42.28 -3.53
N SER A 2 -9.36 41.45 -3.42
CA SER A 2 -9.05 40.41 -4.40
C SER A 2 -10.04 39.26 -4.27
N THR A 3 -10.83 39.04 -5.31
CA THR A 3 -11.60 37.81 -5.50
C THR A 3 -10.63 36.71 -5.93
N SER A 4 -10.05 35.99 -4.97
CA SER A 4 -9.34 34.74 -5.25
C SER A 4 -10.35 33.67 -5.67
N SER A 5 -10.17 33.19 -6.89
CA SER A 5 -11.07 32.35 -7.67
C SER A 5 -11.33 30.98 -7.02
N PRO A 6 -12.59 30.56 -6.80
CA PRO A 6 -12.90 29.21 -6.35
C PRO A 6 -12.53 28.12 -7.38
N LEU A 7 -12.38 28.48 -8.66
CA LEU A 7 -12.02 27.57 -9.76
C LEU A 7 -10.62 26.94 -9.63
N ILE A 8 -9.65 27.64 -9.02
CA ILE A 8 -8.25 27.15 -8.99
C ILE A 8 -8.10 25.99 -7.99
N VAL A 9 -8.93 25.96 -6.94
CA VAL A 9 -8.88 24.91 -5.91
C VAL A 9 -9.48 23.60 -6.43
N GLU A 10 -10.57 23.67 -7.19
CA GLU A 10 -11.20 22.49 -7.82
C GLU A 10 -10.25 21.79 -8.81
N ASP A 11 -9.54 22.57 -9.64
CA ASP A 11 -8.58 22.03 -10.59
C ASP A 11 -7.34 21.44 -9.91
N ALA A 12 -6.84 22.05 -8.82
CA ALA A 12 -5.71 21.52 -8.06
C ALA A 12 -6.06 20.18 -7.37
N CYS A 13 -7.27 20.05 -6.82
CA CYS A 13 -7.74 18.80 -6.21
C CYS A 13 -7.90 17.68 -7.24
N LYS A 14 -8.24 18.00 -8.49
CA LYS A 14 -8.32 17.00 -9.57
C LYS A 14 -6.99 16.25 -9.75
N TYR A 15 -5.86 16.94 -9.67
CA TYR A 15 -4.54 16.31 -9.81
C TYR A 15 -4.06 15.55 -8.56
N LEU A 16 -4.55 15.90 -7.36
CA LEU A 16 -4.32 15.13 -6.13
C LEU A 16 -5.02 13.76 -6.15
N VAL A 17 -6.06 13.61 -6.98
CA VAL A 17 -6.80 12.36 -7.17
C VAL A 17 -6.30 11.60 -8.42
N VAL A 18 -5.47 12.23 -9.25
CA VAL A 18 -4.95 11.63 -10.49
C VAL A 18 -3.64 10.90 -10.23
N TYR A 19 -3.65 9.60 -10.52
CA TYR A 19 -2.50 8.70 -10.42
C TYR A 19 -1.28 9.20 -11.22
N PRO A 20 -0.05 8.98 -10.73
CA PRO A 20 0.33 8.09 -9.62
C PRO A 20 0.32 8.76 -8.23
N PHE A 21 0.03 10.05 -8.12
CA PHE A 21 0.10 10.81 -6.86
C PHE A 21 -1.20 10.77 -6.05
N SER A 22 -1.84 9.60 -5.99
CA SER A 22 -3.06 9.42 -5.22
C SER A 22 -2.77 9.25 -3.72
N PRO A 23 -3.74 9.53 -2.84
CA PRO A 23 -3.63 9.25 -1.41
C PRO A 23 -3.30 7.77 -1.12
N LEU A 24 -3.70 6.86 -2.01
CA LEU A 24 -3.35 5.45 -1.94
C LEU A 24 -1.85 5.21 -2.09
N THR A 25 -1.20 5.87 -3.06
CA THR A 25 0.25 5.78 -3.24
C THR A 25 0.99 6.36 -2.02
N ALA A 26 0.56 7.52 -1.53
CA ALA A 26 1.15 8.16 -0.35
C ALA A 26 1.05 7.25 0.89
N SER A 27 -0.13 6.69 1.16
CA SER A 27 -0.35 5.78 2.28
C SER A 27 0.48 4.49 2.15
N LYS A 28 0.62 3.92 0.95
CA LYS A 28 1.51 2.78 0.71
C LYS A 28 2.98 3.13 0.92
N SER A 29 3.42 4.34 0.55
CA SER A 29 4.77 4.81 0.87
C SER A 29 5.00 4.93 2.37
N CYS A 30 4.05 5.49 3.12
CA CYS A 30 4.11 5.53 4.59
C CYS A 30 4.18 4.12 5.20
N ALA A 31 3.33 3.20 4.74
CA ALA A 31 3.35 1.80 5.19
C ALA A 31 4.70 1.11 4.90
N LEU A 32 5.34 1.42 3.77
CA LEU A 32 6.67 0.92 3.45
C LEU A 32 7.73 1.46 4.43
N GLU A 33 7.71 2.75 4.73
CA GLU A 33 8.62 3.37 5.70
C GLU A 33 8.47 2.75 7.09
N ASP A 34 7.23 2.55 7.56
CA ASP A 34 6.94 1.90 8.84
C ASP A 34 7.51 0.48 8.91
N ILE A 35 7.33 -0.33 7.85
CA ILE A 35 7.85 -1.70 7.84
C ILE A 35 9.38 -1.69 7.80
N LEU A 36 10.01 -0.81 7.02
CA LEU A 36 11.47 -0.68 6.96
C LEU A 36 12.05 -0.26 8.32
N GLN A 37 11.39 0.66 9.04
CA GLN A 37 11.81 1.07 10.37
C GLN A 37 11.76 -0.10 11.36
N LYS A 38 10.71 -0.92 11.32
CA LYS A 38 10.62 -2.14 12.15
C LYS A 38 11.72 -3.15 11.82
N LEU A 39 11.95 -3.44 10.54
CA LEU A 39 13.01 -4.36 10.11
C LEU A 39 14.40 -3.87 10.55
N ARG A 40 14.64 -2.55 10.50
CA ARG A 40 15.88 -1.96 11.03
C ARG A 40 16.03 -2.19 12.53
N ILE A 41 14.96 -2.04 13.32
CA ILE A 41 14.96 -2.33 14.76
C ILE A 41 15.28 -3.81 15.00
N TYR A 42 14.64 -4.71 14.25
CA TYR A 42 14.90 -6.15 14.32
C TYR A 42 16.36 -6.48 13.99
N TYR A 43 16.93 -5.89 12.94
CA TYR A 43 18.31 -6.12 12.53
C TYR A 43 19.33 -5.68 13.59
N ILE A 44 19.22 -4.44 14.09
CA ILE A 44 20.16 -3.88 15.08
C ILE A 44 20.18 -4.70 16.37
N LYS A 45 19.05 -5.32 16.72
CA LYS A 45 18.88 -6.03 18.00
C LYS A 45 18.73 -7.55 17.82
N TYR A 46 19.02 -8.10 16.64
CA TYR A 46 18.88 -9.53 16.32
C TYR A 46 19.54 -10.44 17.38
N PHE A 47 20.74 -10.08 17.84
CA PHE A 47 21.47 -10.82 18.88
C PHE A 47 20.95 -10.60 20.31
N SER A 48 20.18 -9.54 20.55
CA SER A 48 19.54 -9.24 21.85
C SER A 48 18.23 -10.00 22.05
N PHE A 49 17.61 -10.43 20.95
CA PHE A 49 16.38 -11.20 20.96
C PHE A 49 16.66 -12.67 21.26
N GLN A 50 17.01 -12.98 22.51
CA GLN A 50 16.87 -14.32 23.07
C GLN A 50 15.36 -14.59 23.27
N SER A 51 14.61 -14.69 22.18
CA SER A 51 13.15 -14.73 22.20
C SER A 51 12.61 -16.03 21.63
N SER A 52 11.54 -16.52 22.25
CA SER A 52 10.67 -17.60 21.78
C SER A 52 10.48 -17.59 20.26
N SER A 53 10.53 -18.79 19.64
CA SER A 53 10.44 -19.04 18.19
C SER A 53 9.27 -18.36 17.44
N LEU A 54 8.27 -17.83 18.15
CA LEU A 54 7.12 -17.15 17.55
C LEU A 54 7.39 -15.68 17.24
N VAL A 55 8.19 -14.99 18.06
CA VAL A 55 8.51 -13.56 17.83
C VAL A 55 9.45 -13.40 16.63
N THR A 56 10.26 -14.42 16.35
CA THR A 56 11.11 -14.47 15.15
C THR A 56 10.33 -14.59 13.83
N LEU A 57 9.04 -14.93 13.88
CA LEU A 57 8.18 -14.95 12.68
C LEU A 57 7.70 -13.55 12.27
N SER A 58 7.64 -12.60 13.20
CA SER A 58 7.23 -11.21 12.94
C SER A 58 7.98 -10.57 11.76
N PRO A 59 9.33 -10.54 11.74
CA PRO A 59 10.07 -9.96 10.61
C PRO A 59 9.83 -10.71 9.28
N ILE A 60 9.47 -12.00 9.31
CA ILE A 60 9.13 -12.76 8.10
C ILE A 60 7.80 -12.26 7.51
N PHE A 61 6.78 -12.06 8.35
CA PHE A 61 5.51 -11.50 7.90
C PHE A 61 5.63 -10.05 7.43
N ASP A 62 6.50 -9.26 8.06
CA ASP A 62 6.83 -7.91 7.60
C ASP A 62 7.48 -7.93 6.21
N LEU A 63 8.41 -8.86 5.94
CA LEU A 63 9.01 -9.02 4.59
C LEU A 63 7.98 -9.44 3.53
N ILE A 64 7.08 -10.36 3.87
CA ILE A 64 5.98 -10.75 2.96
C ILE A 64 5.07 -9.54 2.69
N SER A 65 4.77 -8.75 3.71
CA SER A 65 3.97 -7.52 3.58
C SER A 65 4.63 -6.49 2.66
N ILE A 66 5.96 -6.34 2.74
CA ILE A 66 6.72 -5.51 1.78
C ILE A 66 6.55 -6.05 0.36
N ALA A 67 6.72 -7.35 0.14
CA ALA A 67 6.60 -7.91 -1.21
C ALA A 67 5.22 -7.63 -1.82
N VAL A 68 4.15 -7.82 -1.04
CA VAL A 68 2.77 -7.51 -1.43
C VAL A 68 2.61 -6.02 -1.76
N LEU A 69 3.13 -5.15 -0.90
CA LEU A 69 3.03 -3.70 -1.05
C LEU A 69 3.79 -3.23 -2.29
N LEU A 70 4.99 -3.76 -2.56
CA LEU A 70 5.77 -3.43 -3.74
C LEU A 70 5.10 -3.87 -5.04
N VAL A 71 4.51 -5.07 -5.06
CA VAL A 71 3.73 -5.55 -6.22
C VAL A 71 2.52 -4.66 -6.45
N SER A 72 1.80 -4.29 -5.39
CA SER A 72 0.66 -3.38 -5.47
C SER A 72 1.06 -1.97 -5.93
N LEU A 73 2.19 -1.43 -5.45
CA LEU A 73 2.76 -0.17 -5.92
C LEU A 73 3.20 -0.24 -7.38
N TRP A 74 3.81 -1.34 -7.81
CA TRP A 74 4.21 -1.57 -9.20
C TRP A 74 2.99 -1.47 -10.13
N PHE A 75 1.89 -2.16 -9.80
CA PHE A 75 0.65 -2.05 -10.56
C PHE A 75 0.08 -0.63 -10.56
N THR A 76 0.15 0.06 -9.40
CA THR A 76 -0.28 1.46 -9.27
C THR A 76 0.51 2.39 -10.20
N LEU A 77 1.83 2.22 -10.28
CA LEU A 77 2.71 3.00 -11.15
C LEU A 77 2.48 2.72 -12.64
N GLN A 78 2.19 1.47 -13.00
CA GLN A 78 1.85 1.07 -14.37
C GLN A 78 0.45 1.52 -14.80
N LYS A 79 -0.32 2.18 -13.92
CA LYS A 79 -1.75 2.50 -14.10
C LYS A 79 -2.60 1.24 -14.39
N PHE A 80 -2.16 0.08 -13.89
CA PHE A 80 -2.89 -1.17 -13.95
C PHE A 80 -3.71 -1.34 -12.66
N PHE A 81 -4.97 -0.93 -12.73
CA PHE A 81 -5.91 -1.01 -11.61
C PHE A 81 -6.97 -2.04 -11.89
N TRP A 82 -6.83 -3.19 -11.24
CA TRP A 82 -7.93 -4.09 -11.05
C TRP A 82 -8.39 -3.96 -9.61
N ARG A 83 -9.54 -3.31 -9.38
CA ARG A 83 -10.06 -2.95 -8.06
C ARG A 83 -10.11 -4.17 -7.13
N LYS A 84 -10.59 -5.31 -7.63
CA LYS A 84 -10.64 -6.56 -6.84
C LYS A 84 -9.25 -7.03 -6.41
N LEU A 85 -8.27 -6.94 -7.30
CA LEU A 85 -6.88 -7.33 -7.02
C LEU A 85 -6.25 -6.37 -6.01
N GLU A 86 -6.47 -5.07 -6.17
CA GLU A 86 -5.95 -4.02 -5.29
C GLU A 86 -6.55 -4.11 -3.87
N ILE A 87 -7.87 -4.32 -3.75
CA ILE A 87 -8.51 -4.64 -2.47
C ILE A 87 -7.91 -5.93 -1.89
N GLY A 88 -7.68 -6.95 -2.71
CA GLY A 88 -7.05 -8.20 -2.29
C GLY A 88 -5.68 -7.99 -1.66
N PHE A 89 -4.81 -7.20 -2.29
CA PHE A 89 -3.51 -6.85 -1.73
C PHE A 89 -3.62 -6.10 -0.40
N ASN A 90 -4.52 -5.11 -0.32
CA ASN A 90 -4.69 -4.31 0.89
C ASN A 90 -5.26 -5.13 2.06
N VAL A 91 -6.23 -6.01 1.80
CA VAL A 91 -6.79 -6.93 2.79
C VAL A 91 -5.74 -7.95 3.25
N PHE A 92 -4.96 -8.51 2.33
CA PHE A 92 -3.92 -9.46 2.68
C PHE A 92 -2.83 -8.84 3.55
N GLY A 93 -2.35 -7.64 3.21
CA GLY A 93 -1.40 -6.87 4.03
C GLY A 93 -1.97 -6.53 5.41
N PHE A 94 -3.24 -6.14 5.48
CA PHE A 94 -3.93 -5.88 6.74
C PHE A 94 -3.99 -7.13 7.64
N LEU A 95 -4.36 -8.29 7.08
CA LEU A 95 -4.45 -9.55 7.82
C LEU A 95 -3.08 -10.00 8.34
N LEU A 96 -2.01 -9.86 7.54
CA LEU A 96 -0.65 -10.10 8.00
C LEU A 96 -0.27 -9.18 9.15
N CYS A 97 -0.60 -7.89 9.07
CA CYS A 97 -0.33 -6.94 10.13
C CYS A 97 -1.07 -7.29 11.43
N LEU A 98 -2.36 -7.65 11.35
CA LEU A 98 -3.14 -8.11 12.50
C LEU A 98 -2.56 -9.38 13.12
N PHE A 99 -2.20 -10.35 12.29
CA PHE A 99 -1.62 -11.61 12.75
C PHE A 99 -0.30 -11.37 13.49
N THR A 100 0.59 -10.53 12.94
CA THR A 100 1.84 -10.16 13.60
C THR A 100 1.61 -9.41 14.91
N THR A 101 0.66 -8.47 14.93
CA THR A 101 0.29 -7.73 16.15
C THR A 101 -0.21 -8.68 17.23
N PHE A 102 -1.03 -9.66 16.87
CA PHE A 102 -1.51 -10.69 17.78
C PHE A 102 -0.37 -11.55 18.33
N LEU A 103 0.57 -11.99 17.49
CA LEU A 103 1.74 -12.77 17.92
C LEU A 103 2.63 -11.99 18.89
N LEU A 104 2.82 -10.69 18.65
CA LEU A 104 3.55 -9.82 19.55
C LEU A 104 2.83 -9.74 20.90
N LEU A 105 1.52 -9.44 20.90
CA LEU A 105 0.72 -9.30 22.13
C LEU A 105 0.75 -10.55 23.01
N LEU A 106 0.66 -11.74 22.40
CA LEU A 106 0.72 -13.01 23.13
C LEU A 106 2.07 -13.28 23.79
N ASN A 107 3.16 -12.75 23.21
CA ASN A 107 4.52 -13.03 23.66
C ASN A 107 5.18 -11.80 24.31
N HIS A 108 4.39 -10.85 24.83
CA HIS A 108 4.87 -9.60 25.41
C HIS A 108 5.97 -9.86 26.44
N PRO A 109 7.24 -9.60 26.09
CA PRO A 109 8.34 -9.83 27.01
C PRO A 109 8.42 -8.65 27.98
N ALA A 110 8.28 -8.93 29.27
CA ALA A 110 8.21 -7.92 30.34
C ALA A 110 9.44 -6.99 30.44
N SER A 111 10.53 -7.29 29.73
CA SER A 111 11.81 -6.55 29.79
C SER A 111 12.13 -5.70 28.55
N TRP A 112 11.27 -5.67 27.53
CA TRP A 112 11.60 -5.01 26.26
C TRP A 112 10.97 -3.63 26.15
N SER A 113 11.70 -2.58 26.58
CA SER A 113 11.29 -1.19 26.32
C SER A 113 11.11 -0.86 24.83
N MET A 114 11.68 -1.66 23.93
CA MET A 114 11.50 -1.52 22.48
C MET A 114 10.30 -2.29 21.91
N TYR A 115 9.70 -3.19 22.69
CA TYR A 115 8.49 -3.90 22.29
C TYR A 115 7.34 -2.90 22.05
N ASP A 116 7.22 -1.89 22.92
CA ASP A 116 6.23 -0.82 22.79
C ASP A 116 6.39 -0.04 21.49
N ASN A 117 7.64 0.23 21.06
CA ASN A 117 7.90 0.89 19.78
C ASN A 117 7.51 0.01 18.59
N ILE A 118 7.80 -1.29 18.64
CA ILE A 118 7.40 -2.23 17.58
C ILE A 118 5.88 -2.32 17.50
N LEU A 119 5.21 -2.45 18.65
CA LEU A 119 3.76 -2.52 18.75
C LEU A 119 3.11 -1.21 18.25
N TYR A 120 3.65 -0.05 18.62
CA TYR A 120 3.20 1.25 18.13
C TYR A 120 3.29 1.36 16.60
N ASN A 121 4.41 0.93 16.01
CA ASN A 121 4.57 0.89 14.56
C ASN A 121 3.59 -0.08 13.89
N HIS A 122 3.22 -1.19 14.55
CA HIS A 122 2.18 -2.09 14.05
C HIS A 122 0.79 -1.45 14.06
N ILE A 123 0.48 -0.62 15.07
CA ILE A 123 -0.77 0.13 15.12
C ILE A 123 -0.84 1.15 13.96
N LEU A 124 0.24 1.91 13.73
CA LEU A 124 0.33 2.84 12.60
C LEU A 124 0.17 2.13 11.26
N LEU A 125 0.89 1.02 11.07
CA LEU A 125 0.78 0.21 9.86
C LEU A 125 -0.63 -0.34 9.65
N SER A 126 -1.32 -0.77 10.71
CA SER A 126 -2.72 -1.20 10.65
C SER A 126 -3.66 -0.06 10.23
N LEU A 127 -3.39 1.18 10.63
CA LEU A 127 -4.15 2.36 10.16
C LEU A 127 -3.92 2.62 8.67
N CYS A 128 -2.67 2.56 8.20
CA CYS A 128 -2.35 2.70 6.78
C CYS A 128 -3.05 1.62 5.93
N TRP A 129 -3.00 0.36 6.36
CA TRP A 129 -3.70 -0.73 5.67
C TRP A 129 -5.22 -0.55 5.68
N SER A 130 -5.80 -0.14 6.81
CA SER A 130 -7.24 0.14 6.91
C SER A 130 -7.65 1.24 5.95
N PHE A 131 -6.88 2.33 5.91
CA PHE A 131 -7.07 3.41 4.95
C PHE A 131 -6.99 2.89 3.52
N ASN A 132 -5.98 2.07 3.18
CA ASN A 132 -5.81 1.52 1.83
C ASN A 132 -7.00 0.67 1.40
N VAL A 133 -7.54 -0.18 2.29
CA VAL A 133 -8.73 -1.01 2.02
C VAL A 133 -9.96 -0.13 1.77
N VAL A 134 -10.20 0.86 2.62
CA VAL A 134 -11.34 1.77 2.48
C VAL A 134 -11.21 2.58 1.19
N TRP A 135 -10.04 3.19 0.97
CA TRP A 135 -9.78 3.99 -0.22
C TRP A 135 -9.91 3.17 -1.50
N SER A 136 -9.34 1.97 -1.55
CA SER A 136 -9.44 1.13 -2.74
C SER A 136 -10.87 0.66 -3.02
N THR A 137 -11.69 0.51 -1.99
CA THR A 137 -13.10 0.12 -2.13
C THR A 137 -13.95 1.22 -2.74
N PHE A 138 -13.77 2.47 -2.29
CA PHE A 138 -14.65 3.59 -2.68
C PHE A 138 -14.12 4.44 -3.83
N HIS A 139 -12.80 4.53 -4.00
CA HIS A 139 -12.17 5.50 -4.90
C HIS A 139 -11.34 4.88 -6.03
N THR A 140 -11.19 3.55 -6.08
CA THR A 140 -10.50 2.89 -7.22
C THR A 140 -11.51 2.43 -8.24
N MET A 141 -11.30 2.78 -9.51
CA MET A 141 -12.03 2.24 -10.64
C MET A 141 -11.15 1.23 -11.38
N ASP A 142 -11.78 0.26 -12.02
CA ASP A 142 -11.07 -0.68 -12.88
C ASP A 142 -10.52 0.10 -14.10
N THR A 143 -9.20 0.07 -14.29
CA THR A 143 -8.51 0.76 -15.38
C THR A 143 -7.30 -0.06 -15.77
N VAL A 144 -7.23 -0.50 -17.02
CA VAL A 144 -6.07 -1.20 -17.56
C VAL A 144 -5.31 -0.23 -18.44
N SER A 145 -4.12 0.17 -18.01
CA SER A 145 -3.21 0.95 -18.84
C SER A 145 -2.77 0.18 -20.08
N LYS A 146 -2.74 0.85 -21.24
CA LYS A 146 -2.21 0.34 -22.51
C LYS A 146 -0.72 -0.03 -22.48
N LEU A 147 -0.01 0.30 -21.39
CA LEU A 147 1.42 -0.04 -21.15
C LEU A 147 1.74 -1.54 -21.25
N LEU A 148 0.76 -2.42 -20.98
CA LEU A 148 0.94 -3.87 -21.00
C LEU A 148 0.51 -4.52 -22.33
N ILE A 149 0.03 -3.75 -23.31
CA ILE A 149 -0.40 -4.26 -24.62
C ILE A 149 0.83 -4.29 -25.55
N PRO A 150 1.15 -5.42 -26.20
CA PRO A 150 2.20 -5.48 -27.21
C PRO A 150 1.90 -4.50 -28.36
N GLY A 151 2.83 -3.59 -28.70
CA GLY A 151 2.68 -2.62 -29.81
C GLY A 151 2.59 -1.14 -29.42
N TRP A 152 2.79 -0.80 -28.15
CA TRP A 152 2.66 0.59 -27.71
C TRP A 152 3.80 1.49 -28.21
N GLY A 153 3.46 2.45 -29.09
CA GLY A 153 4.37 3.31 -29.84
C GLY A 153 3.97 3.42 -31.33
N GLU A 154 3.17 2.48 -31.83
CA GLU A 154 2.56 2.57 -33.16
C GLU A 154 1.23 3.33 -33.05
N ALA A 155 1.22 4.58 -33.47
CA ALA A 155 0.06 5.46 -33.43
C ALA A 155 -1.03 4.98 -34.41
N THR A 156 -2.13 4.41 -33.90
CA THR A 156 -3.41 4.32 -34.63
C THR A 156 -4.59 4.49 -33.66
N GLU A 157 -4.85 5.73 -33.26
CA GLU A 157 -5.76 6.07 -32.14
C GLU A 157 -7.28 5.96 -32.44
N GLU A 158 -7.73 5.78 -33.68
CA GLU A 158 -9.19 5.77 -33.98
C GLU A 158 -9.81 4.38 -34.19
N GLN A 159 -9.10 3.41 -34.74
CA GLN A 159 -9.69 2.09 -35.08
C GLN A 159 -9.84 1.14 -33.89
N GLU A 160 -9.09 1.34 -32.80
CA GLU A 160 -9.12 0.44 -31.64
C GLU A 160 -10.17 0.80 -30.59
N ILE A 161 -10.58 2.08 -30.52
CA ILE A 161 -11.65 2.52 -29.62
C ILE A 161 -12.98 1.90 -30.09
N GLU A 162 -13.21 1.89 -31.41
CA GLU A 162 -14.39 1.28 -32.02
C GLU A 162 -14.43 -0.25 -31.84
N ALA A 163 -13.28 -0.92 -31.81
CA ALA A 163 -13.19 -2.37 -31.56
C ALA A 163 -13.47 -2.76 -30.09
N LEU A 164 -13.15 -1.89 -29.13
CA LEU A 164 -13.42 -2.12 -27.70
C LEU A 164 -14.88 -1.83 -27.32
N GLU A 165 -15.52 -0.85 -27.95
CA GLU A 165 -16.96 -0.58 -27.79
C GLU A 165 -17.84 -1.70 -28.38
N MET A 166 -17.33 -2.48 -29.33
CA MET A 166 -18.07 -3.62 -29.91
C MET A 166 -18.01 -4.91 -29.07
N HIS A 167 -17.18 -4.98 -28.02
CA HIS A 167 -16.95 -6.20 -27.23
C HIS A 167 -17.36 -6.13 -25.75
N PHE A 168 -17.89 -4.99 -25.26
CA PHE A 168 -18.50 -4.82 -23.94
C PHE A 168 -19.89 -4.18 -24.05
#